data_AF-A0A349TG87-F1
#
_entry.id   AF-A0A349TG87-F1
#
_cell.length_a   1.000
_cell.length_b   1.000
_cell.length_c   1.000
_cell.angle_alpha   90.00
_cell.angle_beta   90.00
_cell.angle_gamma   90.00
#
_symmetry.space_group_name_H-M   'P 1'
#
loop_
_entity.id
_entity.type
_entity.pdbx_description
1 polymer ?
#
loop_
_entity_poly.entity_id
_entity_poly.type
_entity_poly.pdbx_seq_one_letter_code
_entity_poly.pdbx_strand_id
1 'polypeptide(L)'
;MDATMNFEQSFRATSFLLFRTLIFAFLCHSANGQDSADIDAALIQLLQDVEIERYLETQELERLVDGTYRIKPGDTLDQIITLTMPDSKMKMSFLRQAFVQANPSAFRSSNPNRLVSGMDIRLPNADDILSLLFISVPTTIKGATGHWISYP
;
A
#
# COMPACT_ATOMS: atom_id res chain seq x y z
N MET A 1 -7.34 89.44 -26.46
CA MET A 1 -7.84 89.94 -25.16
C MET A 1 -8.06 88.71 -24.32
N ASP A 2 -7.33 88.32 -23.27
CA ASP A 2 -6.27 88.86 -22.39
C ASP A 2 -5.41 87.62 -22.03
N ALA A 3 -4.08 87.60 -22.01
CA ALA A 3 -3.12 88.38 -21.24
C ALA A 3 -3.25 88.22 -19.71
N THR A 4 -2.22 87.58 -19.14
CA THR A 4 -1.69 87.72 -17.78
C THR A 4 -2.24 86.86 -16.63
N MET A 5 -1.26 86.21 -16.00
CA MET A 5 -1.12 85.98 -14.55
C MET A 5 -2.04 84.96 -13.88
N ASN A 6 -1.48 83.79 -13.59
CA ASN A 6 -1.44 83.30 -12.22
C ASN A 6 -0.04 82.80 -11.90
N PHE A 7 0.72 83.77 -11.39
CA PHE A 7 1.98 83.66 -10.66
C PHE A 7 1.71 82.95 -9.32
N GLU A 8 2.67 82.13 -8.87
CA GLU A 8 2.82 81.74 -7.46
C GLU A 8 1.64 80.99 -6.81
N GLN A 9 1.32 79.76 -7.23
CA GLN A 9 0.73 78.80 -6.28
C GLN A 9 1.30 77.39 -6.45
N SER A 10 1.92 76.93 -5.36
CA SER A 10 2.33 75.56 -5.02
C SER A 10 3.74 75.10 -5.43
N PHE A 11 4.71 75.80 -4.83
CA PHE A 11 6.07 75.41 -4.48
C PHE A 11 6.23 74.04 -3.73
N ARG A 12 5.38 73.02 -3.93
CA ARG A 12 5.46 71.75 -3.20
C ARG A 12 5.14 70.50 -4.04
N ALA A 13 5.89 70.22 -5.10
CA ALA A 13 5.86 68.88 -5.70
C ALA A 13 7.06 68.48 -6.56
N THR A 14 8.13 69.27 -6.63
CA THR A 14 9.42 68.89 -7.26
C THR A 14 10.21 67.86 -6.42
N SER A 15 9.50 67.06 -5.60
CA SER A 15 10.02 65.99 -4.73
C SER A 15 9.64 64.59 -5.20
N PHE A 16 9.10 64.45 -6.42
CA PHE A 16 8.74 63.15 -7.01
C PHE A 16 9.70 62.65 -8.09
N LEU A 17 10.79 63.39 -8.36
CA LEU A 17 11.78 63.06 -9.39
C LEU A 17 13.14 62.62 -8.82
N LEU A 18 13.19 62.20 -7.55
CA LEU A 18 14.30 61.41 -6.97
C LEU A 18 13.89 59.97 -6.63
N PHE A 19 12.77 59.49 -7.18
CA PHE A 19 12.31 58.11 -7.07
C PHE A 19 12.33 57.40 -8.44
N ARG A 20 13.27 57.78 -9.32
CA ARG A 20 13.48 57.12 -10.64
C ARG A 20 14.74 56.27 -10.72
N THR A 21 15.52 56.12 -9.65
CA THR A 21 16.83 55.46 -9.74
C THR A 21 17.12 54.54 -8.55
N LEU A 22 16.17 53.69 -8.16
CA LEU A 22 16.45 52.55 -7.28
C LEU A 22 15.61 51.31 -7.62
N ILE A 23 15.24 51.12 -8.90
CA ILE A 23 14.65 49.87 -9.41
C ILE A 23 15.36 49.47 -10.71
N PHE A 24 16.69 49.67 -10.78
CA PHE A 24 17.48 49.13 -11.87
C PHE A 24 18.86 48.73 -11.36
N ALA A 25 19.14 47.43 -11.43
CA ALA A 25 20.39 46.73 -11.12
C ALA A 25 20.74 46.53 -9.63
N PHE A 26 20.22 45.45 -9.05
CA PHE A 26 21.04 44.60 -8.18
C PHE A 26 20.75 43.12 -8.44
N LEU A 27 21.63 42.54 -9.24
CA LEU A 27 22.02 41.14 -9.36
C LEU A 27 20.97 40.06 -9.69
N CYS A 28 21.19 39.42 -10.84
CA CYS A 28 21.05 37.98 -11.00
C CYS A 28 21.54 37.27 -9.73
N HIS A 29 20.63 36.70 -8.94
CA HIS A 29 20.97 35.57 -8.10
C HIS A 29 20.62 34.33 -8.89
N SER A 30 21.64 33.54 -9.24
CA SER A 30 21.50 32.28 -9.95
C SER A 30 20.35 31.47 -9.35
N ALA A 31 19.41 31.04 -10.19
CA ALA A 31 18.57 29.90 -9.88
C ALA A 31 19.49 28.67 -9.85
N ASN A 32 20.22 28.52 -8.74
CA ASN A 32 20.98 27.32 -8.45
C ASN A 32 19.98 26.16 -8.44
N GLY A 33 20.37 25.01 -8.98
CA GLY A 33 19.66 23.72 -8.82
C GLY A 33 19.63 23.22 -7.36
N GLN A 34 19.61 24.14 -6.40
CA GLN A 34 19.44 23.92 -4.98
C GLN A 34 17.96 23.71 -4.63
N ASP A 35 17.02 24.42 -5.28
CA ASP A 35 15.59 24.31 -4.98
C ASP A 35 15.08 22.87 -5.08
N SER A 36 15.52 22.10 -6.08
CA SER A 36 15.11 20.70 -6.21
C SER A 36 15.68 19.83 -5.09
N ALA A 37 16.94 20.04 -4.72
CA ALA A 37 17.58 19.28 -3.65
C ALA A 37 16.99 19.62 -2.27
N ASP A 38 16.61 20.89 -2.05
CA ASP A 38 15.97 21.36 -0.83
C ASP A 38 14.51 20.88 -0.75
N ILE A 39 13.78 20.81 -1.88
CA ILE A 39 12.44 20.19 -1.97
C ILE A 39 12.53 18.69 -1.70
N ASP A 40 13.50 17.99 -2.28
CA ASP A 40 13.71 16.56 -2.07
C ASP A 40 14.07 16.27 -0.60
N ALA A 41 14.94 17.08 0.00
CA ALA A 41 15.28 16.98 1.42
C ALA A 41 14.08 17.28 2.32
N ALA A 42 13.26 18.28 1.99
CA ALA A 42 12.02 18.58 2.71
C ALA A 42 10.99 17.45 2.59
N LEU A 43 10.89 16.81 1.42
CA LEU A 43 10.02 15.65 1.19
C LEU A 43 10.49 14.43 1.98
N ILE A 44 11.80 14.14 1.97
CA ILE A 44 12.39 13.07 2.78
C ILE A 44 12.13 13.34 4.27
N GLN A 45 12.33 14.57 4.73
CA GLN A 45 12.09 14.93 6.13
C GLN A 45 10.60 14.81 6.52
N LEU A 46 9.67 15.11 5.62
CA LEU A 46 8.23 14.91 5.84
C LEU A 46 7.85 13.43 5.86
N LEU A 47 8.37 12.64 4.93
CA LEU A 47 8.13 11.19 4.88
C LEU A 47 8.80 10.44 6.04
N GLN A 48 9.82 11.03 6.65
CA GLN A 48 10.51 10.50 7.81
C GLN A 48 9.79 10.85 9.13
N ASP A 49 9.11 12.00 9.18
CA ASP A 49 8.27 12.42 10.32
C ASP A 49 6.89 11.73 10.34
N VAL A 50 6.40 11.32 9.16
CA VAL A 50 5.29 10.39 9.04
C VAL A 50 5.87 8.98 9.19
N GLU A 51 5.76 8.36 10.37
CA GLU A 51 6.07 6.95 10.59
C GLU A 51 5.18 6.05 9.70
N ILE A 52 5.52 5.94 8.42
CA ILE A 52 4.86 5.08 7.43
C ILE A 52 4.89 3.64 7.96
N GLU A 53 6.01 3.23 8.57
CA GLU A 53 6.18 1.95 9.26
C GLU A 53 5.07 1.71 10.32
N ARG A 54 4.85 2.67 11.24
CA ARG A 54 3.80 2.54 12.27
C ARG A 54 2.40 2.51 11.66
N TYR A 55 2.16 3.27 10.60
CA TYR A 55 0.87 3.28 9.91
C TYR A 55 0.61 1.97 9.14
N LEU A 56 1.65 1.38 8.55
CA LEU A 56 1.60 0.07 7.90
C LEU A 56 1.39 -1.05 8.93
N GLU A 57 2.14 -1.05 10.03
CA GLU A 57 1.98 -2.03 11.13
C GLU A 57 0.59 -1.94 11.77
N THR A 58 0.06 -0.73 12.00
CA THR A 58 -1.29 -0.54 12.57
C THR A 58 -2.36 -1.04 11.61
N GLN A 59 -2.23 -0.78 10.30
CA GLN A 59 -3.14 -1.34 9.29
C GLN A 59 -3.05 -2.86 9.18
N GLU A 60 -1.88 -3.45 9.40
CA GLU A 60 -1.64 -4.88 9.29
C GLU A 60 -2.16 -5.64 10.53
N LEU A 61 -2.06 -5.04 11.72
CA LEU A 61 -2.68 -5.52 12.96
C LEU A 61 -4.21 -5.43 12.94
N GLU A 62 -4.80 -4.35 12.42
CA GLU A 62 -6.26 -4.23 12.25
C GLU A 62 -6.81 -5.26 11.24
N ARG A 63 -5.98 -5.78 10.34
CA ARG A 63 -6.38 -6.82 9.38
C ARG A 63 -6.52 -8.18 10.03
N LEU A 64 -5.74 -8.47 11.06
CA LEU A 64 -5.73 -9.73 11.79
C LEU A 64 -6.48 -9.57 13.11
N VAL A 65 -7.80 -9.45 13.02
CA VAL A 65 -8.64 -9.50 14.21
C VAL A 65 -8.86 -10.97 14.55
N ASP A 66 -8.24 -11.43 15.63
CA ASP A 66 -8.56 -12.71 16.27
C ASP A 66 -8.42 -13.93 15.33
N GLY A 67 -7.33 -13.99 14.56
CA GLY A 67 -7.06 -15.10 13.62
C GLY A 67 -7.92 -15.10 12.35
N THR A 68 -8.59 -13.98 12.09
CA THR A 68 -9.44 -13.77 10.92
C THR A 68 -8.96 -12.54 10.15
N TYR A 69 -8.94 -12.64 8.81
CA TYR A 69 -8.53 -11.58 7.91
C TYR A 69 -9.75 -10.94 7.23
N ARG A 70 -9.86 -9.61 7.25
CA ARG A 70 -10.92 -8.91 6.51
C ARG A 70 -10.49 -8.61 5.07
N ILE A 71 -11.21 -9.19 4.11
CA ILE A 71 -10.90 -9.10 2.68
C ILE A 71 -11.20 -7.70 2.15
N LYS A 72 -10.22 -7.06 1.51
CA LYS A 72 -10.40 -5.76 0.85
C LYS A 72 -10.63 -5.91 -0.67
N PRO A 73 -11.31 -4.93 -1.31
CA PRO A 73 -11.38 -4.89 -2.76
C PRO A 73 -9.97 -4.85 -3.37
N GLY A 74 -9.67 -5.79 -4.28
CA GLY A 74 -8.35 -5.91 -4.91
C GLY A 74 -7.42 -6.93 -4.25
N ASP A 75 -7.75 -7.44 -3.07
CA ASP A 75 -7.00 -8.54 -2.46
C ASP A 75 -7.12 -9.83 -3.30
N THR A 76 -6.04 -10.61 -3.35
CA THR A 76 -6.05 -11.96 -3.90
C THR A 76 -5.72 -12.97 -2.82
N LEU A 77 -6.19 -14.20 -2.99
CA LEU A 77 -5.90 -15.29 -2.06
C LEU A 77 -4.39 -15.48 -1.87
N ASP A 78 -3.61 -15.37 -2.95
CA ASP A 78 -2.15 -15.53 -2.91
C ASP A 78 -1.45 -14.45 -2.09
N GLN A 79 -1.92 -13.21 -2.21
CA GLN A 79 -1.43 -12.11 -1.40
C GLN A 79 -1.78 -12.37 0.07
N ILE A 80 -3.02 -12.75 0.36
CA ILE A 80 -3.45 -13.06 1.73
C ILE A 80 -2.63 -14.22 2.31
N ILE A 81 -2.38 -15.30 1.56
CA ILE A 81 -1.56 -16.43 2.04
C ILE A 81 -0.12 -15.98 2.30
N THR A 82 0.47 -15.19 1.41
CA THR A 82 1.85 -14.71 1.56
C THR A 82 2.00 -13.80 2.77
N LEU A 83 1.01 -12.95 3.03
CA LEU A 83 0.98 -12.06 4.20
C LEU A 83 0.77 -12.83 5.50
N THR A 84 -0.12 -13.82 5.50
CA THR A 84 -0.57 -14.49 6.74
C THR A 84 0.28 -15.71 7.10
N MET A 85 0.90 -16.36 6.12
CA MET A 85 1.71 -17.57 6.30
C MET A 85 3.04 -17.49 5.53
N PRO A 86 3.86 -16.43 5.72
CA PRO A 86 5.08 -16.20 4.95
C PRO A 86 6.12 -17.33 5.09
N ASP A 87 6.22 -17.93 6.28
CA ASP A 87 7.21 -18.98 6.59
C ASP A 87 6.77 -20.40 6.22
N SER A 88 5.57 -20.55 5.68
CA SER A 88 5.02 -21.86 5.33
C SER A 88 5.82 -22.54 4.23
N LYS A 89 6.29 -23.77 4.48
CA LYS A 89 6.94 -24.62 3.47
C LYS A 89 5.93 -25.39 2.59
N MET A 90 4.63 -25.14 2.77
CA MET A 90 3.60 -25.83 2.00
C MET A 90 3.47 -25.28 0.59
N LYS A 91 3.06 -26.16 -0.34
CA LYS A 91 2.76 -25.74 -1.71
C LYS A 91 1.58 -24.78 -1.71
N MET A 92 1.71 -23.69 -2.49
CA MET A 92 0.68 -22.66 -2.57
C MET A 92 -0.68 -23.20 -3.04
N SER A 93 -0.69 -24.16 -3.97
CA SER A 93 -1.93 -24.83 -4.41
C SER A 93 -2.68 -25.52 -3.27
N PHE A 94 -1.96 -26.07 -2.30
CA PHE A 94 -2.53 -26.75 -1.16
C PHE A 94 -3.11 -25.77 -0.14
N LEU A 95 -2.36 -24.71 0.17
CA LEU A 95 -2.84 -23.63 1.03
C LEU A 95 -4.13 -23.01 0.45
N ARG A 96 -4.18 -22.74 -0.86
CA ARG A 96 -5.41 -22.28 -1.51
C ARG A 96 -6.60 -23.20 -1.22
N GLN A 97 -6.41 -24.51 -1.37
CA GLN A 97 -7.46 -25.49 -1.11
C GLN A 97 -7.90 -25.48 0.36
N ALA A 98 -6.95 -25.40 1.29
CA ALA A 98 -7.23 -25.31 2.73
C ALA A 98 -8.06 -24.07 3.06
N PHE A 99 -7.70 -22.91 2.50
CA PHE A 99 -8.45 -21.67 2.66
C PHE A 99 -9.86 -21.76 2.10
N VAL A 100 -10.04 -22.34 0.91
CA VAL A 100 -11.36 -22.51 0.29
C VAL A 100 -12.24 -23.47 1.10
N GLN A 101 -11.67 -24.57 1.60
CA GLN A 101 -12.40 -25.54 2.42
C GLN A 101 -12.78 -24.96 3.78
N ALA A 102 -11.89 -24.21 4.41
CA ALA A 102 -12.14 -23.57 5.70
C ALA A 102 -13.16 -22.41 5.60
N ASN A 103 -13.29 -21.78 4.42
CA ASN A 103 -14.08 -20.55 4.23
C ASN A 103 -14.95 -20.58 2.96
N PRO A 104 -15.88 -21.54 2.80
CA PRO A 104 -16.64 -21.68 1.55
C PRO A 104 -17.48 -20.44 1.21
N SER A 105 -17.89 -19.64 2.21
CA SER A 105 -18.68 -18.43 2.02
C SER A 105 -17.88 -17.27 1.42
N ALA A 106 -16.56 -17.22 1.63
CA ALA A 106 -15.68 -16.14 1.15
C ALA A 106 -15.35 -16.27 -0.35
N PHE A 107 -15.67 -17.40 -0.98
CA PHE A 107 -15.35 -17.69 -2.38
C PHE A 107 -16.59 -17.89 -3.22
N ARG A 108 -16.63 -17.23 -4.39
CA ARG A 108 -17.72 -17.48 -5.34
C ARG A 108 -17.49 -18.76 -6.12
N SER A 109 -18.45 -19.67 -6.02
CA SER A 109 -18.42 -20.98 -6.70
C SER A 109 -17.22 -21.85 -6.27
N SER A 110 -16.73 -21.67 -5.04
CA SER A 110 -15.53 -22.36 -4.52
C SER A 110 -14.28 -22.17 -5.38
N ASN A 111 -14.22 -21.10 -6.18
CA ASN A 111 -13.08 -20.79 -7.01
C ASN A 111 -12.05 -19.98 -6.19
N PRO A 112 -10.81 -20.48 -5.99
CA PRO A 112 -9.78 -19.80 -5.20
C PRO A 112 -9.44 -18.38 -5.70
N ASN A 113 -9.66 -18.12 -6.99
CA ASN A 113 -9.36 -16.83 -7.62
C ASN A 113 -10.52 -15.82 -7.48
N ARG A 114 -11.68 -16.23 -6.96
CA ARG A 114 -12.88 -15.40 -6.87
C ARG A 114 -13.27 -15.12 -5.43
N LEU A 115 -12.50 -14.22 -4.80
CA LEU A 115 -12.75 -13.73 -3.46
C LEU A 115 -13.89 -12.70 -3.42
N VAL A 116 -14.65 -12.70 -2.31
CA VAL A 116 -15.71 -11.72 -2.04
C VAL A 116 -15.17 -10.67 -1.07
N SER A 117 -15.14 -9.41 -1.49
CA SER A 117 -14.67 -8.29 -0.67
C SER A 117 -15.59 -7.99 0.50
N GLY A 118 -15.02 -7.53 1.61
CA GLY A 118 -15.74 -7.15 2.83
C GLY A 118 -16.11 -8.32 3.74
N MET A 119 -15.80 -9.56 3.31
CA MET A 119 -15.97 -10.74 4.13
C MET A 119 -14.76 -10.98 5.03
N ASP A 120 -15.01 -11.68 6.13
CA ASP A 120 -13.99 -12.16 7.04
C ASP A 120 -13.60 -13.58 6.65
N ILE A 121 -12.30 -13.81 6.44
CA ILE A 121 -11.73 -15.12 6.10
C ILE A 121 -10.91 -15.65 7.27
N ARG A 122 -11.28 -16.81 7.79
CA ARG A 122 -10.55 -17.49 8.87
C ARG A 122 -9.27 -18.11 8.31
N LEU A 123 -8.18 -17.99 9.06
CA LEU A 123 -6.94 -18.68 8.72
C LEU A 123 -7.10 -20.20 8.96
N PRO A 124 -6.68 -21.06 8.01
CA PRO A 124 -6.70 -22.50 8.20
C PRO A 124 -5.69 -22.90 9.30
N ASN A 125 -6.15 -23.72 10.24
CA ASN A 125 -5.29 -24.27 11.29
C ASN A 125 -4.61 -25.56 10.81
N ALA A 126 -3.69 -26.09 11.62
CA ALA A 126 -3.03 -27.37 11.37
C ALA A 126 -4.04 -28.49 11.06
N ASP A 127 -5.17 -28.56 11.77
CA ASP A 127 -6.20 -29.58 11.53
C ASP A 127 -6.83 -29.49 10.13
N ASP A 128 -7.12 -28.27 9.65
CA ASP A 128 -7.67 -28.04 8.31
C ASP A 128 -6.69 -28.49 7.23
N ILE A 129 -5.41 -28.18 7.43
CA ILE A 129 -4.30 -28.58 6.57
C ILE A 129 -4.11 -30.11 6.59
N LEU A 130 -4.14 -30.74 7.76
CA LEU A 130 -3.97 -32.17 7.92
C LEU A 130 -5.13 -32.95 7.28
N SER A 131 -6.36 -32.44 7.36
CA SER A 131 -7.53 -33.05 6.73
C SER A 131 -7.39 -33.25 5.22
N LEU A 132 -6.62 -32.37 4.56
CA LEU A 132 -6.35 -32.44 3.13
C LEU A 132 -5.20 -33.41 2.78
N LEU A 133 -4.28 -33.68 3.72
CA LEU A 133 -3.20 -34.65 3.52
C LEU A 133 -3.67 -36.08 3.76
N PHE A 134 -4.58 -36.26 4.73
CA PHE A 134 -5.12 -37.57 5.07
C PHE A 134 -6.37 -37.88 4.24
N ILE A 135 -6.17 -38.19 2.97
CA ILE A 135 -7.12 -39.01 2.23
C ILE A 135 -7.18 -40.34 3.01
N SER A 136 -8.34 -40.63 3.59
CA SER A 136 -8.64 -41.84 4.36
C SER A 136 -7.78 -43.02 3.91
N VAL A 137 -6.86 -43.46 4.77
CA VAL A 137 -6.05 -44.66 4.53
C VAL A 137 -7.05 -45.78 4.23
N PRO A 138 -6.99 -46.46 3.07
CA PRO A 138 -7.91 -47.55 2.79
C PRO A 138 -7.76 -48.58 3.91
N THR A 139 -8.81 -48.76 4.71
CA THR A 139 -8.85 -49.59 5.92
C THR A 139 -8.67 -51.09 5.62
N THR A 140 -8.39 -51.46 4.37
CA THR A 140 -8.16 -52.83 3.94
C THR A 140 -7.06 -52.85 2.89
N ILE A 141 -5.80 -52.86 3.35
CA ILE A 141 -4.66 -53.28 2.52
C ILE A 141 -4.70 -54.82 2.30
N LYS A 142 -5.56 -55.56 3.01
CA LYS A 142 -5.72 -57.03 2.90
C LYS A 142 -6.24 -57.53 1.54
N GLY A 143 -6.59 -56.66 0.58
CA GLY A 143 -6.91 -57.03 -0.80
C GLY A 143 -5.98 -56.42 -1.86
N ALA A 144 -5.22 -55.38 -1.52
CA ALA A 144 -4.41 -54.62 -2.47
C ALA A 144 -3.02 -55.25 -2.73
N THR A 145 -2.55 -56.11 -1.83
CA THR A 145 -1.27 -56.83 -1.95
C THR A 145 -1.38 -58.17 -2.68
N GLY A 146 -2.60 -58.61 -3.04
CA GLY A 146 -2.83 -59.89 -3.73
C GLY A 146 -2.24 -59.98 -5.13
N HIS A 147 -1.74 -58.87 -5.69
CA HIS A 147 -1.14 -58.79 -7.03
C HIS A 147 0.27 -58.20 -7.04
N TRP A 148 0.97 -58.21 -5.89
CA TRP A 148 2.34 -57.70 -5.84
C TRP A 148 3.30 -58.75 -6.40
N ILE A 149 4.05 -58.38 -7.44
CA ILE A 149 5.10 -59.22 -8.02
C ILE A 149 6.32 -59.12 -7.11
N SER A 150 6.71 -60.25 -6.51
CA SER A 150 7.90 -60.35 -5.66
C SER A 150 9.10 -60.76 -6.53
N TYR A 151 10.21 -60.03 -6.43
CA TYR A 151 11.47 -60.39 -7.07
C TYR A 151 12.29 -61.33 -6.17
N PRO A 152 13.05 -62.28 -6.75
CA PRO A 152 13.97 -63.14 -6.02
C PRO A 152 15.19 -62.37 -5.49
#